data_AF-A0A076HFQ5-F1
#
_entry.id   AF-A0A076HFQ5-F1
#
_cell.length_a   1.000
_cell.length_b   1.000
_cell.length_c   1.000
_cell.angle_alpha   90.00
_cell.angle_beta   90.00
_cell.angle_gamma   90.00
#
_symmetry.space_group_name_H-M   'P 1'
#
loop_
_entity.id
_entity.type
_entity.pdbx_description
1 polymer ?
#
loop_
_entity_poly.entity_id
_entity_poly.type
_entity_poly.pdbx_seq_one_letter_code
_entity_poly.pdbx_strand_id
1 'polypeptide(L)'
;MGDLCLVINLGSSSVKAALVDSTGAFSWHGSRSLAREDVLEEVLDSWLTPAIAPHQQRLERIGHRIVHGGERFTAPTLITQEVECLLRELIPLAPLHNTPALKGLAWARQRAPECPQWACFDTAFHSSLPAEASTYAIPMPFRAQGFRRYGFHGINHQHVAESVAKQWQQQGRDPTSLRLISAHLGAGASLAAIKGGICIDTTMGFTPLEGLVMATRSGSVDPGLLLELMREGYDADALANTLQKESGLKGLSGLSGDMQEIRAAAATGHNGAIQALGVFRHRLIQLLGAMAASLRGVDVLALTGGIGEYDKELQQELREAIRWWGRVELIVVPADEEGMIARLCSSHNTAVGSAAIR
;
A
#
# COMPACT_ATOMS: atom_id res chain seq x y z
N MET A 1 -24.80 11.50 19.18
CA MET A 1 -23.33 11.65 19.26
C MET A 1 -22.77 11.28 17.91
N GLY A 2 -21.70 11.95 17.46
CA GLY A 2 -21.04 11.59 16.22
C GLY A 2 -20.50 10.16 16.29
N ASP A 3 -20.68 9.41 15.22
CA ASP A 3 -20.32 8.00 15.08
C ASP A 3 -19.53 7.72 13.79
N LEU A 4 -19.31 8.75 12.96
CA LEU A 4 -18.68 8.63 11.65
C LEU A 4 -17.22 9.06 11.68
N CYS A 5 -16.37 8.22 11.10
CA CYS A 5 -15.02 8.56 10.69
C CYS A 5 -15.03 8.96 9.21
N LEU A 6 -14.62 10.20 8.90
CA LEU A 6 -14.30 10.58 7.52
C LEU A 6 -12.90 10.08 7.18
N VAL A 7 -12.77 9.26 6.16
CA VAL A 7 -11.48 8.79 5.66
C VAL A 7 -11.16 9.50 4.36
N ILE A 8 -9.94 10.02 4.24
CA ILE A 8 -9.41 10.67 3.04
C ILE A 8 -8.14 9.94 2.62
N ASN A 9 -8.21 9.25 1.49
CA ASN A 9 -7.12 8.49 0.88
C ASN A 9 -6.72 9.17 -0.43
N LEU A 10 -5.62 9.92 -0.39
CA LEU A 10 -5.09 10.66 -1.53
C LEU A 10 -3.96 9.86 -2.19
N GLY A 11 -4.21 9.39 -3.41
CA GLY A 11 -3.21 8.79 -4.28
C GLY A 11 -2.56 9.81 -5.22
N SER A 12 -1.67 9.33 -6.10
CA SER A 12 -1.01 10.19 -7.09
C SER A 12 -1.92 10.67 -8.22
N SER A 13 -3.02 9.98 -8.47
CA SER A 13 -3.92 10.22 -9.61
C SER A 13 -5.40 10.06 -9.26
N SER A 14 -5.72 9.96 -7.97
CA SER A 14 -7.10 9.84 -7.49
C SER A 14 -7.21 10.25 -6.03
N VAL A 15 -8.40 10.67 -5.65
CA VAL A 15 -8.85 10.79 -4.27
C VAL A 15 -9.95 9.77 -4.02
N LYS A 16 -9.80 8.99 -2.97
CA LYS A 16 -10.87 8.16 -2.39
C LYS A 16 -11.26 8.74 -1.04
N ALA A 17 -12.54 8.69 -0.74
CA ALA A 17 -13.04 9.10 0.55
C ALA A 17 -14.24 8.26 0.98
N ALA A 18 -14.40 8.09 2.28
CA ALA A 18 -15.47 7.29 2.86
C ALA A 18 -15.94 7.87 4.19
N LEU A 19 -17.22 7.65 4.50
CA LEU A 19 -17.80 7.85 5.82
C LEU A 19 -18.10 6.49 6.42
N VAL A 20 -17.36 6.11 7.45
CA VAL A 20 -17.42 4.79 8.08
C VAL A 20 -17.93 4.94 9.50
N ASP A 21 -18.98 4.21 9.87
CA ASP A 21 -19.52 4.23 11.23
C ASP A 21 -18.75 3.33 12.21
N SER A 22 -19.14 3.35 13.49
CA SER A 22 -18.52 2.55 14.54
C SER A 22 -18.63 1.03 14.34
N THR A 23 -19.55 0.56 13.48
CA THR A 23 -19.70 -0.86 13.13
C THR A 23 -18.81 -1.27 11.96
N GLY A 24 -18.17 -0.29 11.30
CA GLY A 24 -17.41 -0.48 10.06
C GLY A 24 -18.27 -0.38 8.80
N ALA A 25 -19.54 0.02 8.91
CA ALA A 25 -20.40 0.18 7.74
C ALA A 25 -20.18 1.52 7.05
N PHE A 26 -20.21 1.51 5.72
CA PHE A 26 -20.05 2.71 4.90
C PHE A 26 -21.39 3.43 4.77
N SER A 27 -21.49 4.61 5.39
CA SER A 27 -22.60 5.54 5.12
C SER A 27 -22.44 6.24 3.77
N TRP A 28 -21.21 6.37 3.30
CA TRP A 28 -20.87 6.87 1.97
C TRP A 28 -19.46 6.40 1.57
N HIS A 29 -19.22 6.14 0.29
CA HIS A 29 -17.91 5.83 -0.26
C HIS A 29 -17.85 6.35 -1.70
N GLY A 30 -16.79 7.07 -2.03
CA GLY A 30 -16.57 7.58 -3.37
C GLY A 30 -15.10 7.62 -3.74
N SER A 31 -14.86 7.59 -5.06
CA SER A 31 -13.55 7.82 -5.65
C SER A 31 -13.68 8.81 -6.80
N ARG A 32 -12.68 9.67 -6.97
CA ARG A 32 -12.57 10.60 -8.09
C ARG A 32 -11.13 10.60 -8.62
N SER A 33 -10.96 10.46 -9.93
CA SER A 33 -9.66 10.63 -10.57
C SER A 33 -9.20 12.08 -10.48
N LEU A 34 -7.90 12.28 -10.31
CA LEU A 34 -7.24 13.59 -10.30
C LEU A 34 -6.46 13.75 -11.59
N ALA A 35 -6.84 14.75 -12.39
CA ALA A 35 -6.07 15.18 -13.56
C ALA A 35 -4.83 15.96 -13.11
N ARG A 36 -3.87 16.15 -14.03
CA ARG A 36 -2.64 16.89 -13.72
C ARG A 36 -2.90 18.38 -13.51
N GLU A 37 -3.93 18.92 -14.17
CA GLU A 37 -4.34 20.32 -14.05
C GLU A 37 -5.24 20.59 -12.84
N ASP A 38 -5.72 19.54 -12.16
CA ASP A 38 -6.66 19.71 -11.04
C ASP A 38 -6.00 20.40 -9.84
N VAL A 39 -6.69 21.41 -9.31
CA VAL A 39 -6.38 21.97 -8.00
C VAL A 39 -7.08 21.12 -6.94
N LEU A 40 -6.29 20.40 -6.14
CA LEU A 40 -6.79 19.42 -5.18
C LEU A 40 -7.85 20.01 -4.24
N GLU A 41 -7.62 21.21 -3.73
CA GLU A 41 -8.54 21.91 -2.85
C GLU A 41 -9.89 22.16 -3.53
N GLU A 42 -9.92 22.61 -4.79
CA GLU A 42 -11.16 22.81 -5.57
C GLU A 42 -11.89 21.49 -5.85
N VAL A 43 -11.12 20.41 -6.07
CA VAL A 43 -11.68 19.06 -6.23
C VAL A 43 -12.39 18.62 -4.94
N LEU A 44 -11.73 18.76 -3.79
CA LEU A 44 -12.31 18.40 -2.50
C LEU A 44 -13.52 19.29 -2.16
N ASP A 45 -13.44 20.59 -2.46
CA ASP A 45 -14.53 21.54 -2.32
C ASP A 45 -15.77 21.14 -3.13
N SER A 46 -15.59 20.88 -4.43
CA SER A 46 -16.69 20.59 -5.36
C SER A 46 -17.27 19.18 -5.22
N TRP A 47 -16.47 18.19 -4.81
CA TRP A 47 -16.89 16.78 -4.78
C TRP A 47 -17.10 16.23 -3.37
N LEU A 48 -16.18 16.48 -2.44
CA LEU A 48 -16.25 15.90 -1.10
C LEU A 48 -17.17 16.71 -0.19
N THR A 49 -17.14 18.05 -0.25
CA THR A 49 -17.98 18.91 0.62
C THR A 49 -19.49 18.59 0.51
N PRO A 50 -20.08 18.49 -0.70
CA PRO A 50 -21.49 18.15 -0.82
C PRO A 50 -21.82 16.74 -0.31
N ALA A 51 -20.87 15.81 -0.43
CA ALA A 51 -21.04 14.43 0.05
C ALA A 51 -21.02 14.34 1.58
N ILE A 52 -20.21 15.16 2.27
CA ILE A 52 -20.13 15.16 3.73
C ILE A 52 -21.19 16.04 4.40
N ALA A 53 -21.74 17.03 3.71
CA ALA A 53 -22.69 17.99 4.28
C ALA A 53 -23.91 17.35 4.98
N PRO A 54 -24.55 16.27 4.45
CA PRO A 54 -25.64 15.58 5.15
C PRO A 54 -25.22 14.90 6.46
N HIS A 55 -23.92 14.66 6.64
CA HIS A 55 -23.34 13.89 7.74
C HIS A 55 -22.51 14.75 8.71
N GLN A 56 -22.40 16.07 8.49
CA GLN A 56 -21.49 16.95 9.21
C GLN A 56 -21.61 16.84 10.74
N GLN A 57 -22.84 16.77 11.27
CA GLN A 57 -23.09 16.66 12.72
C GLN A 57 -22.75 15.28 13.31
N ARG A 58 -22.56 14.27 12.45
CA ARG A 58 -22.20 12.90 12.84
C ARG A 58 -20.69 12.65 12.76
N LEU A 59 -19.91 13.57 12.19
CA LEU A 59 -18.46 13.44 12.11
C LEU A 59 -17.85 13.47 13.52
N GLU A 60 -17.11 12.43 13.86
CA GLU A 60 -16.43 12.27 15.15
C GLU A 60 -14.91 12.41 14.99
N ARG A 61 -14.35 11.94 13.88
CA ARG A 61 -12.91 11.92 13.61
C ARG A 61 -12.61 11.85 12.12
N ILE A 62 -11.38 12.17 11.74
CA ILE A 62 -10.91 12.12 10.35
C ILE A 62 -9.63 11.29 10.27
N GLY A 63 -9.56 10.36 9.32
CA GLY A 63 -8.37 9.56 9.04
C GLY A 63 -7.76 9.94 7.70
N HIS A 64 -6.46 10.17 7.68
CA HIS A 64 -5.68 10.48 6.49
C HIS A 64 -4.71 9.34 6.21
N ARG A 65 -4.72 8.84 4.97
CA ARG A 65 -3.63 7.98 4.51
C ARG A 65 -2.38 8.81 4.25
N ILE A 66 -1.27 8.45 4.88
CA ILE A 66 0.07 8.98 4.62
C ILE A 66 0.92 7.84 4.05
N VAL A 67 1.61 8.06 2.93
CA VAL A 67 2.37 6.96 2.31
C VAL A 67 3.67 6.67 3.07
N HIS A 68 4.37 7.68 3.56
CA HIS A 68 5.67 7.46 4.21
C HIS A 68 5.72 8.09 5.61
N GLY A 69 5.82 7.25 6.64
CA GLY A 69 5.98 7.66 8.05
C GLY A 69 7.42 7.78 8.54
N GLY A 70 8.39 7.42 7.70
CA GLY A 70 9.80 7.39 8.10
C GLY A 70 10.03 6.37 9.20
N GLU A 71 11.08 6.56 9.99
CA GLU A 71 11.34 5.67 11.15
C GLU A 71 10.50 6.05 12.37
N ARG A 72 10.00 7.29 12.42
CA ARG A 72 9.34 7.84 13.60
C ARG A 72 7.89 7.38 13.73
N PHE A 73 7.15 7.30 12.64
CA PHE A 73 5.73 6.95 12.67
C PHE A 73 5.48 5.49 12.33
N THR A 74 5.45 4.66 13.38
CA THR A 74 5.26 3.20 13.31
C THR A 74 3.83 2.75 13.61
N ALA A 75 2.94 3.68 13.96
CA ALA A 75 1.54 3.44 14.30
C ALA A 75 0.66 4.63 13.88
N PRO A 76 -0.68 4.44 13.78
CA PRO A 76 -1.62 5.54 13.59
C PRO A 76 -1.41 6.62 14.65
N THR A 77 -1.33 7.87 14.23
CA THR A 77 -0.93 8.97 15.12
C THR A 77 -1.94 10.09 15.05
N LEU A 78 -2.42 10.54 16.22
CA LEU A 78 -3.24 11.74 16.33
C LEU A 78 -2.44 12.97 15.87
N ILE A 79 -3.01 13.76 14.97
CA ILE A 79 -2.34 14.90 14.35
C ILE A 79 -2.44 16.11 15.28
N THR A 80 -1.34 16.43 15.94
CA THR A 80 -1.11 17.72 16.61
C THR A 80 -0.34 18.68 15.69
N GLN A 81 -0.14 19.92 16.13
CA GLN A 81 0.70 20.89 15.42
C GLN A 81 2.15 20.39 15.28
N GLU A 82 2.69 19.75 16.33
CA GLU A 82 4.03 19.15 16.32
C GLU A 82 4.11 17.98 15.33
N VAL A 83 3.10 17.10 15.34
CA VAL A 83 3.04 15.97 14.40
C VAL A 83 2.97 16.47 12.97
N GLU A 84 2.19 17.51 12.68
CA GLU A 84 2.14 18.08 11.34
C GLU A 84 3.50 18.65 10.88
N CYS A 85 4.24 19.32 11.77
CA CYS A 85 5.59 19.81 11.44
C CYS A 85 6.51 18.64 11.06
N LEU A 86 6.47 17.56 11.84
CA LEU A 86 7.25 16.35 11.55
C LEU A 86 6.81 15.67 10.24
N LEU A 87 5.52 15.65 9.92
CA LEU A 87 5.04 15.12 8.65
C LEU A 87 5.55 15.93 7.44
N ARG A 88 5.72 17.25 7.59
CA ARG A 88 6.31 18.10 6.54
C ARG A 88 7.78 17.76 6.30
N GLU A 89 8.54 17.41 7.34
CA GLU A 89 9.93 16.95 7.20
C GLU A 89 10.05 15.64 6.43
N LEU A 90 8.98 14.84 6.35
CA LEU A 90 8.93 13.58 5.59
C LEU A 90 8.52 13.76 4.12
N ILE A 91 8.22 14.99 3.65
CA ILE A 91 7.90 15.25 2.25
C ILE A 91 9.01 14.74 1.30
N PRO A 92 10.31 14.97 1.56
CA PRO A 92 11.37 14.49 0.67
C PRO A 92 11.40 12.97 0.47
N LEU A 93 10.87 12.17 1.41
CA LEU A 93 10.83 10.70 1.28
C LEU A 93 9.74 10.23 0.30
N ALA A 94 8.64 10.98 0.16
CA ALA A 94 7.54 10.64 -0.72
C ALA A 94 6.83 11.91 -1.26
N PRO A 95 7.51 12.74 -2.07
CA PRO A 95 7.00 14.07 -2.42
C PRO A 95 5.69 14.01 -3.22
N LEU A 96 5.53 13.00 -4.06
CA LEU A 96 4.32 12.76 -4.88
C LEU A 96 3.11 12.26 -4.07
N HIS A 97 3.28 11.94 -2.78
CA HIS A 97 2.23 11.34 -1.96
C HIS A 97 2.00 12.09 -0.65
N ASN A 98 3.06 12.43 0.09
CA ASN A 98 2.93 13.15 1.36
C ASN A 98 2.47 14.60 1.15
N THR A 99 2.86 15.25 0.04
CA THR A 99 2.41 16.61 -0.28
C THR A 99 0.89 16.72 -0.44
N PRO A 100 0.21 15.96 -1.33
CA PRO A 100 -1.25 16.01 -1.43
C PRO A 100 -1.93 15.57 -0.14
N ALA A 101 -1.40 14.58 0.58
CA ALA A 101 -1.97 14.15 1.87
C ALA A 101 -2.02 15.29 2.91
N LEU A 102 -0.95 16.09 3.03
CA LEU A 102 -0.90 17.25 3.92
C LEU A 102 -1.83 18.39 3.48
N LYS A 103 -2.06 18.56 2.17
CA LYS A 103 -3.09 19.47 1.67
C LYS A 103 -4.50 19.01 2.06
N GLY A 104 -4.78 17.71 1.94
CA GLY A 104 -6.05 17.11 2.39
C GLY A 104 -6.30 17.30 3.89
N LEU A 105 -5.26 17.17 4.71
CA LEU A 105 -5.29 17.47 6.15
C LEU A 105 -5.63 18.95 6.40
N ALA A 106 -4.92 19.87 5.73
CA ALA A 106 -5.19 21.30 5.85
C ALA A 106 -6.63 21.66 5.45
N TRP A 107 -7.12 21.08 4.35
CA TRP A 107 -8.49 21.22 3.88
C TRP A 107 -9.52 20.72 4.89
N ALA A 108 -9.30 19.52 5.46
CA ALA A 108 -10.21 18.92 6.42
C ALA A 108 -10.32 19.75 7.71
N ARG A 109 -9.20 20.35 8.14
CA ARG A 109 -9.15 21.18 9.35
C ARG A 109 -9.95 22.47 9.25
N GLN A 110 -10.03 23.05 8.06
CA GLN A 110 -10.85 24.25 7.83
C GLN A 110 -12.36 23.95 7.92
N ARG A 111 -12.76 22.71 7.61
CA ARG A 111 -14.17 22.29 7.52
C ARG A 111 -14.72 21.65 8.78
N ALA A 112 -13.86 20.94 9.51
CA ALA A 112 -14.22 20.24 10.72
C ALA A 112 -13.14 20.49 11.79
N PRO A 113 -13.00 21.75 12.27
CA PRO A 113 -11.93 22.14 13.20
C PRO A 113 -12.00 21.41 14.54
N GLU A 114 -13.20 21.02 14.97
CA GLU A 114 -13.44 20.29 16.23
C GLU A 114 -13.16 18.78 16.11
N CYS A 115 -13.00 18.25 14.89
CA CYS A 115 -12.78 16.82 14.68
C CYS A 115 -11.29 16.46 14.80
N PRO A 116 -10.89 15.55 15.70
CA PRO A 116 -9.52 15.04 15.73
C PRO A 116 -9.17 14.35 14.41
N GLN A 117 -7.99 14.66 13.90
CA GLN A 117 -7.46 14.07 12.67
C GLN A 117 -6.33 13.10 12.99
N TRP A 118 -6.26 12.00 12.24
CA TRP A 118 -5.29 10.92 12.44
C TRP A 118 -4.52 10.67 11.15
N ALA A 119 -3.22 10.45 11.28
CA ALA A 119 -2.37 9.99 10.20
C ALA A 119 -2.19 8.47 10.31
N CYS A 120 -2.56 7.74 9.24
CA CYS A 120 -2.39 6.30 9.10
C CYS A 120 -1.36 6.02 8.00
N PHE A 121 -0.31 5.27 8.31
CA PHE A 121 0.87 5.17 7.44
C PHE A 121 0.95 3.84 6.70
N ASP A 122 1.20 3.87 5.39
CA ASP A 122 1.47 2.65 4.61
C ASP A 122 2.73 1.90 5.09
N THR A 123 3.66 2.59 5.76
CA THR A 123 4.89 2.02 6.30
C THR A 123 4.72 1.40 7.70
N ALA A 124 3.65 1.75 8.43
CA ALA A 124 3.52 1.43 9.86
C ALA A 124 3.49 -0.09 10.13
N PHE A 125 2.70 -0.85 9.36
CA PHE A 125 2.57 -2.30 9.54
C PHE A 125 3.91 -3.06 9.35
N HIS A 126 4.81 -2.48 8.55
CA HIS A 126 6.13 -3.05 8.26
C HIS A 126 7.21 -2.58 9.24
N SER A 127 6.88 -1.75 10.24
CA SER A 127 7.83 -1.31 11.25
C SER A 127 8.37 -2.45 12.12
N SER A 128 7.69 -3.60 12.11
CA SER A 128 8.12 -4.83 12.78
C SER A 128 9.13 -5.66 11.99
N LEU A 129 9.53 -5.22 10.79
CA LEU A 129 10.54 -5.93 9.99
C LEU A 129 11.82 -6.13 10.83
N PRO A 130 12.35 -7.36 10.90
CA PRO A 130 13.62 -7.62 11.56
C PRO A 130 14.76 -6.92 10.81
N ALA A 131 15.87 -6.66 11.50
CA ALA A 131 17.00 -5.92 10.93
C ALA A 131 17.54 -6.59 9.65
N GLU A 132 17.53 -7.92 9.61
CA GLU A 132 17.96 -8.74 8.47
C GLU A 132 17.08 -8.56 7.22
N ALA A 133 15.80 -8.21 7.40
CA ALA A 133 14.88 -7.93 6.30
C ALA A 133 14.86 -6.44 5.92
N SER A 134 15.06 -5.54 6.90
CA SER A 134 14.99 -4.10 6.66
C SER A 134 16.31 -3.46 6.20
N THR A 135 17.45 -4.08 6.48
CA THR A 135 18.78 -3.46 6.25
C THR A 135 19.32 -3.78 4.86
N TYR A 136 19.59 -2.75 4.06
CA TYR A 136 20.36 -2.91 2.83
C TYR A 136 21.84 -3.17 3.12
N ALA A 137 22.47 -4.04 2.33
CA ALA A 137 23.91 -4.33 2.40
C ALA A 137 24.77 -3.21 1.77
N ILE A 138 24.63 -1.99 2.30
CA ILE A 138 25.32 -0.77 1.85
C ILE A 138 26.14 -0.15 3.01
N PRO A 139 27.10 0.75 2.71
CA PRO A 139 27.93 1.38 3.73
C PRO A 139 27.13 2.04 4.86
N MET A 140 27.67 1.97 6.07
CA MET A 140 27.03 2.49 7.29
C MET A 140 26.56 3.96 7.17
N PRO A 141 27.31 4.90 6.57
CA PRO A 141 26.86 6.29 6.49
C PRO A 141 25.54 6.48 5.75
N PHE A 142 25.21 5.62 4.77
CA PHE A 142 23.90 5.65 4.12
C PHE A 142 22.81 5.05 5.02
N ARG A 143 23.11 3.93 5.69
CA ARG A 143 22.16 3.34 6.64
C ARG A 143 21.80 4.31 7.77
N ALA A 144 22.76 5.10 8.26
CA ALA A 144 22.55 6.14 9.27
C ALA A 144 21.67 7.31 8.80
N GLN A 145 21.48 7.48 7.48
CA GLN A 145 20.55 8.46 6.89
C GLN A 145 19.13 7.90 6.73
N GLY A 146 18.86 6.67 7.17
CA GLY A 146 17.56 6.02 7.01
C GLY A 146 17.37 5.28 5.68
N PHE A 147 18.45 5.04 4.91
CA PHE A 147 18.36 4.18 3.72
C PHE A 147 18.18 2.71 4.13
N ARG A 148 16.91 2.31 4.23
CA ARG A 148 16.45 0.98 4.63
C ARG A 148 15.18 0.61 3.87
N ARG A 149 14.77 -0.66 3.97
CA ARG A 149 13.45 -1.09 3.52
C ARG A 149 12.39 -0.62 4.54
N TYR A 150 11.44 0.17 4.05
CA TYR A 150 10.26 0.59 4.80
C TYR A 150 9.04 -0.28 4.49
N GLY A 151 8.85 -0.65 3.22
CA GLY A 151 7.64 -1.35 2.78
C GLY A 151 6.42 -0.42 2.70
N PHE A 152 5.45 -0.75 1.84
CA PHE A 152 4.24 0.05 1.63
C PHE A 152 3.01 -0.86 1.48
N HIS A 153 1.83 -0.27 1.24
CA HIS A 153 0.53 -0.95 1.32
C HIS A 153 0.30 -1.62 2.69
N GLY A 154 0.94 -1.12 3.75
CA GLY A 154 0.86 -1.69 5.10
C GLY A 154 -0.55 -1.68 5.65
N ILE A 155 -1.34 -0.63 5.38
CA ILE A 155 -2.76 -0.56 5.77
C ILE A 155 -3.53 -1.76 5.20
N ASN A 156 -3.36 -2.03 3.90
CA ASN A 156 -4.03 -3.16 3.26
C ASN A 156 -3.48 -4.52 3.72
N HIS A 157 -2.16 -4.66 3.86
CA HIS A 157 -1.56 -5.89 4.38
C HIS A 157 -2.02 -6.18 5.82
N GLN A 158 -2.18 -5.15 6.65
CA GLN A 158 -2.72 -5.28 8.01
C GLN A 158 -4.20 -5.68 7.99
N HIS A 159 -5.01 -5.07 7.11
CA HIS A 159 -6.40 -5.50 6.91
C HIS A 159 -6.48 -6.99 6.57
N VAL A 160 -5.67 -7.45 5.59
CA VAL A 160 -5.63 -8.86 5.21
C VAL A 160 -5.16 -9.73 6.38
N ALA A 161 -4.12 -9.32 7.11
CA ALA A 161 -3.63 -10.06 8.27
C ALA A 161 -4.73 -10.28 9.32
N GLU A 162 -5.45 -9.23 9.70
CA GLU A 162 -6.53 -9.28 10.68
C GLU A 162 -7.73 -10.10 10.19
N SER A 163 -8.12 -9.92 8.93
CA SER A 163 -9.23 -10.65 8.32
C SER A 163 -8.96 -12.16 8.28
N VAL A 164 -7.75 -12.56 7.85
CA VAL A 164 -7.36 -13.97 7.80
C VAL A 164 -7.17 -14.55 9.20
N ALA A 165 -6.54 -13.80 10.13
CA ALA A 165 -6.39 -14.26 11.51
C ALA A 165 -7.74 -14.51 12.18
N LYS A 166 -8.73 -13.64 11.94
CA LYS A 166 -10.11 -13.83 12.42
C LYS A 166 -10.75 -15.10 11.85
N GLN A 167 -10.62 -15.33 10.54
CA GLN A 167 -11.12 -16.56 9.90
C GLN A 167 -10.41 -17.81 10.45
N TRP A 168 -9.09 -17.74 10.65
CA TRP A 168 -8.28 -18.81 11.23
C TRP A 168 -8.72 -19.18 12.64
N GLN A 169 -8.98 -18.16 13.47
CA GLN A 169 -9.50 -18.34 14.82
C GLN A 169 -10.91 -18.95 14.83
N GLN A 170 -11.78 -18.55 13.90
CA GLN A 170 -13.13 -19.13 13.76
C GLN A 170 -13.11 -20.61 13.37
N GLN A 171 -12.03 -21.08 12.74
CA GLN A 171 -11.80 -22.49 12.46
C GLN A 171 -11.21 -23.27 13.66
N GLY A 172 -11.09 -22.63 14.83
CA GLY A 172 -10.53 -23.23 16.04
C GLY A 172 -8.99 -23.34 16.03
N ARG A 173 -8.31 -22.58 15.17
CA ARG A 173 -6.84 -22.59 15.05
C ARG A 173 -6.24 -21.36 15.74
N ASP A 174 -5.03 -21.49 16.28
CA ASP A 174 -4.35 -20.37 16.96
C ASP A 174 -3.78 -19.37 15.92
N PRO A 175 -4.25 -18.10 15.88
CA PRO A 175 -3.75 -17.10 14.94
C PRO A 175 -2.28 -16.73 15.15
N THR A 176 -1.68 -16.98 16.32
CA THR A 176 -0.25 -16.72 16.56
C THR A 176 0.66 -17.68 15.80
N SER A 177 0.13 -18.85 15.41
CA SER A 177 0.84 -19.86 14.61
C SER A 177 0.75 -19.63 13.10
N LEU A 178 -0.13 -18.74 12.65
CA LEU A 178 -0.44 -18.52 11.24
C LEU A 178 0.77 -17.97 10.47
N ARG A 179 1.15 -18.65 9.38
CA ARG A 179 2.10 -18.16 8.37
C ARG A 179 1.32 -17.74 7.12
N LEU A 180 1.18 -16.43 6.96
CA LEU A 180 0.40 -15.81 5.91
C LEU A 180 1.34 -15.10 4.92
N ILE A 181 1.14 -15.34 3.64
CA ILE A 181 1.59 -14.43 2.60
C ILE A 181 0.39 -13.58 2.17
N SER A 182 0.48 -12.28 2.36
CA SER A 182 -0.49 -11.32 1.80
C SER A 182 0.05 -10.78 0.48
N ALA A 183 -0.71 -10.95 -0.59
CA ALA A 183 -0.35 -10.52 -1.94
C ALA A 183 -1.31 -9.43 -2.42
N HIS A 184 -0.90 -8.17 -2.24
CA HIS A 184 -1.60 -7.02 -2.79
C HIS A 184 -1.20 -6.85 -4.25
N LEU A 185 -2.10 -7.21 -5.16
CA LEU A 185 -1.88 -7.17 -6.60
C LEU A 185 -2.86 -6.18 -7.22
N GLY A 186 -2.38 -4.98 -7.54
CA GLY A 186 -3.12 -3.94 -8.24
C GLY A 186 -2.23 -3.15 -9.19
N ALA A 187 -2.57 -1.89 -9.46
CA ALA A 187 -1.71 -1.01 -10.27
C ALA A 187 -0.33 -0.82 -9.64
N GLY A 188 -0.27 -0.78 -8.30
CA GLY A 188 0.92 -1.12 -7.51
C GLY A 188 0.78 -2.53 -6.94
N ALA A 189 1.90 -3.23 -6.80
CA ALA A 189 1.87 -4.60 -6.28
C ALA A 189 2.97 -4.84 -5.25
N SER A 190 2.62 -5.47 -4.13
CA SER A 190 3.55 -5.87 -3.07
C SER A 190 3.12 -7.17 -2.41
N LEU A 191 4.10 -7.89 -1.87
CA LEU A 191 3.86 -9.02 -0.97
C LEU A 191 4.32 -8.65 0.44
N ALA A 192 3.69 -9.29 1.43
CA ALA A 192 4.16 -9.29 2.81
C ALA A 192 4.12 -10.71 3.38
N ALA A 193 5.23 -11.12 3.99
CA ALA A 193 5.32 -12.31 4.83
C ALA A 193 4.90 -11.94 6.25
N ILE A 194 3.88 -12.60 6.77
CA ILE A 194 3.25 -12.28 8.05
C ILE A 194 3.21 -13.54 8.91
N LYS A 195 3.84 -13.48 10.09
CA LYS A 195 3.89 -14.58 11.06
C LYS A 195 3.17 -14.16 12.33
N GLY A 196 2.08 -14.85 12.65
CA GLY A 196 1.31 -14.55 13.86
C GLY A 196 0.77 -13.12 13.90
N GLY A 197 0.42 -12.54 12.75
CA GLY A 197 -0.03 -11.15 12.62
C GLY A 197 1.08 -10.10 12.52
N ILE A 198 2.35 -10.49 12.66
CA ILE A 198 3.51 -9.59 12.58
C ILE A 198 4.15 -9.67 11.20
N CYS A 199 4.36 -8.54 10.52
CA CYS A 199 5.09 -8.52 9.26
C CYS A 199 6.59 -8.76 9.50
N ILE A 200 7.15 -9.76 8.81
CA ILE A 200 8.56 -10.15 8.93
C ILE A 200 9.35 -9.99 7.63
N ASP A 201 8.67 -9.77 6.50
CA ASP A 201 9.29 -9.47 5.21
C ASP A 201 8.28 -8.78 4.27
N THR A 202 8.77 -7.98 3.33
CA THR A 202 7.93 -7.33 2.30
C THR A 202 8.75 -6.96 1.05
N THR A 203 8.11 -6.95 -0.11
CA THR A 203 8.82 -6.78 -1.39
C THR A 203 9.15 -5.33 -1.74
N MET A 204 8.34 -4.37 -1.30
CA MET A 204 8.68 -2.96 -1.54
C MET A 204 9.76 -2.51 -0.56
N GLY A 205 10.52 -1.50 -0.98
CA GLY A 205 11.82 -1.15 -0.40
C GLY A 205 11.82 0.14 0.39
N PHE A 206 12.89 0.90 0.17
CA PHE A 206 12.96 2.33 0.51
C PHE A 206 11.85 3.12 -0.18
N THR A 207 11.49 2.74 -1.41
CA THR A 207 10.38 3.34 -2.16
C THR A 207 9.40 2.27 -2.65
N PRO A 208 8.20 2.66 -3.11
CA PRO A 208 7.24 1.74 -3.72
C PRO A 208 7.67 1.16 -5.08
N LEU A 209 8.93 1.33 -5.50
CA LEU A 209 9.46 0.85 -6.78
C LEU A 209 10.00 -0.59 -6.72
N GLU A 210 10.59 -1.00 -5.58
CA GLU A 210 11.21 -2.33 -5.45
C GLU A 210 10.15 -3.45 -5.47
N GLY A 211 10.54 -4.62 -5.96
CA GLY A 211 9.78 -5.86 -5.80
C GLY A 211 9.12 -6.32 -7.10
N LEU A 212 7.80 -6.40 -7.09
CA LEU A 212 7.00 -6.97 -8.17
C LEU A 212 6.98 -6.07 -9.42
N VAL A 213 6.76 -6.70 -10.57
CA VAL A 213 6.30 -5.99 -11.77
C VAL A 213 4.93 -5.39 -11.47
N MET A 214 4.70 -4.13 -11.85
CA MET A 214 3.43 -3.44 -11.61
C MET A 214 2.89 -2.86 -12.92
N ALA A 215 1.82 -2.07 -12.87
CA ALA A 215 1.20 -1.50 -14.07
C ALA A 215 2.20 -0.68 -14.92
N THR A 216 2.88 0.27 -14.29
CA THR A 216 3.84 1.17 -14.95
C THR A 216 5.22 1.21 -14.28
N ARG A 217 5.33 0.58 -13.10
CA ARG A 217 6.58 0.47 -12.34
C ARG A 217 7.34 -0.80 -12.73
N SER A 218 8.65 -0.69 -12.86
CA SER A 218 9.52 -1.81 -13.23
C SER A 218 9.51 -2.95 -12.21
N GLY A 219 9.36 -2.63 -10.93
CA GLY A 219 9.81 -3.53 -9.87
C GLY A 219 11.33 -3.49 -9.73
N SER A 220 11.90 -4.54 -9.15
CA SER A 220 13.36 -4.65 -9.01
C SER A 220 14.04 -4.87 -10.37
N VAL A 221 15.04 -4.03 -10.65
CA VAL A 221 15.99 -4.19 -11.76
C VAL A 221 17.43 -4.22 -11.22
N ASP A 222 18.38 -4.65 -12.05
CA ASP A 222 19.80 -4.64 -11.68
C ASP A 222 20.30 -3.20 -11.48
N PRO A 223 20.90 -2.84 -10.33
CA PRO A 223 21.56 -1.55 -10.16
C PRO A 223 22.69 -1.29 -11.18
N GLY A 224 23.38 -2.34 -11.66
CA GLY A 224 24.40 -2.23 -12.71
C GLY A 224 23.85 -1.70 -14.03
N LEU A 225 22.62 -2.10 -14.40
CA LEU A 225 21.91 -1.56 -15.56
C LEU A 225 21.67 -0.05 -15.42
N LEU A 226 21.30 0.42 -14.23
CA LEU A 226 21.06 1.85 -14.00
C LEU A 226 22.34 2.66 -14.15
N LEU A 227 23.46 2.15 -13.63
CA LEU A 227 24.76 2.79 -13.80
C LEU A 227 25.19 2.88 -15.27
N GLU A 228 24.88 1.87 -16.07
CA GLU A 228 25.18 1.87 -17.50
C GLU A 228 24.32 2.90 -18.25
N LEU A 229 23.02 2.96 -17.98
CA LEU A 229 22.15 3.98 -18.59
C LEU A 229 22.60 5.41 -18.24
N MET A 230 23.11 5.64 -17.03
CA MET A 230 23.69 6.93 -16.66
C MET A 230 24.94 7.27 -17.49
N ARG A 231 25.78 6.28 -17.83
CA ARG A 231 26.95 6.48 -18.71
C ARG A 231 26.52 6.80 -20.15
N GLU A 232 25.41 6.24 -20.59
CA GLU A 232 24.77 6.56 -21.89
C GLU A 232 24.07 7.93 -21.91
N GLY A 233 24.07 8.66 -20.78
CA GLY A 233 23.59 10.03 -20.70
C GLY A 233 22.18 10.20 -20.14
N TYR A 234 21.56 9.14 -19.60
CA TYR A 234 20.31 9.29 -18.85
C TYR A 234 20.57 9.90 -17.48
N ASP A 235 19.89 10.99 -17.16
CA ASP A 235 19.94 11.58 -15.81
C ASP A 235 19.00 10.85 -14.83
N ALA A 236 19.11 11.22 -13.54
CA ALA A 236 18.33 10.60 -12.47
C ALA A 236 16.82 10.78 -12.65
N ASP A 237 16.37 11.92 -13.17
CA ASP A 237 14.95 12.22 -13.35
C ASP A 237 14.35 11.43 -14.53
N ALA A 238 15.10 11.32 -15.64
CA ALA A 238 14.75 10.48 -16.78
C ALA A 238 14.64 9.01 -16.35
N LEU A 239 15.64 8.49 -15.62
CA LEU A 239 15.59 7.12 -15.09
C LEU A 239 14.41 6.91 -14.13
N ALA A 240 14.17 7.85 -13.21
CA ALA A 240 13.03 7.77 -12.30
C ALA A 240 11.70 7.76 -13.06
N ASN A 241 11.55 8.59 -14.09
CA ASN A 241 10.36 8.61 -14.94
C ASN A 241 10.19 7.27 -15.68
N THR A 242 11.24 6.76 -16.31
CA THR A 242 11.21 5.49 -17.03
C THR A 242 10.80 4.34 -16.09
N LEU A 243 11.44 4.23 -14.93
CA LEU A 243 11.19 3.16 -13.97
C LEU A 243 9.81 3.25 -13.32
N GLN A 244 9.26 4.45 -13.13
CA GLN A 244 7.96 4.64 -12.45
C GLN A 244 6.74 4.68 -13.37
N LYS A 245 6.88 5.18 -14.61
CA LYS A 245 5.74 5.51 -15.48
C LYS A 245 5.75 4.85 -16.85
N GLU A 246 6.90 4.33 -17.29
CA GLU A 246 7.09 3.79 -18.64
C GLU A 246 7.55 2.33 -18.64
N SER A 247 7.66 1.71 -17.46
CA SER A 247 8.08 0.32 -17.27
C SER A 247 6.87 -0.57 -16.96
N GLY A 248 7.10 -1.72 -16.30
CA GLY A 248 6.05 -2.61 -15.84
C GLY A 248 5.31 -3.29 -16.99
N LEU A 249 4.03 -3.61 -16.77
CA LEU A 249 3.14 -4.17 -17.79
C LEU A 249 3.05 -3.25 -19.02
N LYS A 250 2.98 -1.93 -18.82
CA LYS A 250 2.96 -0.94 -19.89
C LYS A 250 4.20 -1.01 -20.76
N GLY A 251 5.38 -0.93 -20.16
CA GLY A 251 6.65 -0.94 -20.88
C GLY A 251 6.90 -2.26 -21.61
N LEU A 252 6.58 -3.39 -20.98
CA LEU A 252 6.76 -4.72 -21.58
C LEU A 252 5.77 -5.00 -22.70
N SER A 253 4.52 -4.56 -22.55
CA SER A 253 3.49 -4.79 -23.56
C SER A 253 3.54 -3.80 -24.72
N GLY A 254 4.03 -2.58 -24.49
CA GLY A 254 3.88 -1.47 -25.43
C GLY A 254 2.44 -0.96 -25.58
N LEU A 255 1.52 -1.38 -24.70
CA LEU A 255 0.10 -1.05 -24.78
C LEU A 255 -0.35 -0.23 -23.56
N SER A 256 -0.54 -0.91 -22.43
CA SER A 256 -1.22 -0.38 -21.25
C SER A 256 -0.67 -1.00 -19.96
N GLY A 257 -0.91 -0.33 -18.84
CA GLY A 257 -0.65 -0.88 -17.51
C GLY A 257 -1.82 -1.68 -16.95
N ASP A 258 -2.97 -1.68 -17.62
CA ASP A 258 -4.19 -2.35 -17.17
C ASP A 258 -4.15 -3.86 -17.47
N MET A 259 -4.32 -4.69 -16.44
CA MET A 259 -4.22 -6.14 -16.57
C MET A 259 -5.31 -6.73 -17.49
N GLN A 260 -6.52 -6.18 -17.51
CA GLN A 260 -7.61 -6.70 -18.33
C GLN A 260 -7.32 -6.46 -19.82
N GLU A 261 -6.84 -5.26 -20.15
CA GLU A 261 -6.40 -4.93 -21.52
C GLU A 261 -5.25 -5.83 -21.97
N ILE A 262 -4.27 -6.09 -21.09
CA ILE A 262 -3.15 -6.98 -21.39
C ILE A 262 -3.62 -8.43 -21.60
N ARG A 263 -4.51 -8.95 -20.75
CA ARG A 263 -5.09 -10.30 -20.92
C ARG A 263 -5.84 -10.43 -22.24
N ALA A 264 -6.67 -9.44 -22.59
CA ALA A 264 -7.42 -9.42 -23.85
C ALA A 264 -6.49 -9.42 -25.08
N ALA A 265 -5.46 -8.57 -25.08
CA ALA A 265 -4.50 -8.51 -26.16
C ALA A 265 -3.68 -9.82 -26.29
N ALA A 266 -3.28 -10.42 -25.17
CA ALA A 266 -2.56 -11.70 -25.16
C ALA A 266 -3.42 -12.83 -25.72
N ALA A 267 -4.73 -12.87 -25.42
CA ALA A 267 -5.67 -13.85 -25.96
C ALA A 267 -5.79 -13.76 -27.50
N THR A 268 -5.56 -12.58 -28.07
CA THR A 268 -5.51 -12.37 -29.54
C THR A 268 -4.12 -12.56 -30.15
N GLY A 269 -3.14 -13.05 -29.40
CA GLY A 269 -1.79 -13.36 -29.90
C GLY A 269 -0.80 -12.18 -29.87
N HIS A 270 -1.07 -11.11 -29.12
CA HIS A 270 -0.15 -9.97 -29.04
C HIS A 270 1.13 -10.34 -28.26
N ASN A 271 2.27 -10.41 -28.96
CA ASN A 271 3.55 -10.88 -28.41
C ASN A 271 3.99 -10.12 -27.15
N GLY A 272 3.92 -8.78 -27.16
CA GLY A 272 4.31 -7.97 -26.01
C GLY A 272 3.42 -8.21 -24.78
N ALA A 273 2.13 -8.48 -24.99
CA ALA A 273 1.19 -8.73 -23.90
C ALA A 273 1.44 -10.12 -23.28
N ILE A 274 1.68 -11.12 -24.11
CA ILE A 274 2.08 -12.47 -23.69
C ILE A 274 3.39 -12.40 -22.88
N GLN A 275 4.38 -11.65 -23.37
CA GLN A 275 5.64 -11.45 -22.67
C GLN A 275 5.44 -10.74 -21.32
N ALA A 276 4.65 -9.66 -21.28
CA ALA A 276 4.37 -8.92 -20.05
C ALA A 276 3.74 -9.81 -18.97
N LEU A 277 2.73 -10.61 -19.32
CA LEU A 277 2.10 -11.58 -18.41
C LEU A 277 3.09 -12.64 -17.93
N GLY A 278 3.92 -13.17 -18.84
CA GLY A 278 4.94 -14.14 -18.51
C GLY A 278 5.96 -13.62 -17.49
N VAL A 279 6.46 -12.40 -17.70
CA VAL A 279 7.43 -11.74 -16.79
C VAL A 279 6.78 -11.40 -15.45
N PHE A 280 5.55 -10.86 -15.45
CA PHE A 280 4.78 -10.59 -14.23
C PHE A 280 4.61 -11.85 -13.38
N ARG A 281 4.10 -12.93 -13.98
CA ARG A 281 3.90 -14.21 -13.28
C ARG A 281 5.21 -14.80 -12.77
N HIS A 282 6.26 -14.77 -13.58
CA HIS A 282 7.58 -15.29 -13.18
C HIS A 282 8.12 -14.56 -11.95
N ARG A 283 8.10 -13.22 -11.96
CA ARG A 283 8.55 -12.42 -10.83
C ARG A 283 7.67 -12.64 -9.59
N LEU A 284 6.36 -12.74 -9.77
CA LEU A 284 5.43 -13.03 -8.69
C LEU A 284 5.74 -14.36 -8.01
N ILE A 285 5.90 -15.45 -8.77
CA ILE A 285 6.20 -16.78 -8.22
C ILE A 285 7.55 -16.78 -7.49
N GLN A 286 8.59 -16.14 -8.03
CA GLN A 286 9.88 -16.03 -7.36
C GLN A 286 9.77 -15.32 -6.01
N LEU A 287 9.07 -14.19 -5.96
CA LEU A 287 8.92 -13.42 -4.72
C LEU A 287 7.98 -14.10 -3.73
N LEU A 288 6.96 -14.82 -4.19
CA LEU A 288 6.17 -15.71 -3.34
C LEU A 288 7.06 -16.77 -2.68
N GLY A 289 7.97 -17.39 -3.44
CA GLY A 289 8.97 -18.32 -2.93
C GLY A 289 9.90 -17.69 -1.88
N ALA A 290 10.33 -16.44 -2.09
CA ALA A 290 11.12 -15.69 -1.11
C ALA A 290 10.34 -15.46 0.20
N MET A 291 9.09 -15.01 0.12
CA MET A 291 8.24 -14.83 1.31
C MET A 291 8.00 -16.16 2.04
N ALA A 292 7.78 -17.25 1.31
CA ALA A 292 7.64 -18.59 1.88
C ALA A 292 8.93 -19.06 2.59
N ALA A 293 10.11 -18.72 2.06
CA ALA A 293 11.39 -19.00 2.69
C ALA A 293 11.57 -18.18 3.98
N SER A 294 11.21 -16.88 3.97
CA SER A 294 11.23 -16.03 5.16
C SER A 294 10.33 -16.58 6.28
N LEU A 295 9.15 -17.09 5.92
CA LEU A 295 8.22 -17.73 6.87
C LEU A 295 8.61 -19.16 7.28
N ARG A 296 9.49 -19.81 6.50
CA ARG A 296 9.81 -21.25 6.60
C ARG A 296 8.54 -22.11 6.47
N GLY A 297 7.79 -21.83 5.41
CA GLY A 297 6.54 -22.49 5.04
C GLY A 297 5.35 -21.53 5.06
N VAL A 298 4.20 -21.98 4.56
CA VAL A 298 3.02 -21.13 4.31
C VAL A 298 1.78 -21.91 4.67
N ASP A 299 0.85 -21.28 5.37
CA ASP A 299 -0.47 -21.84 5.67
C ASP A 299 -1.52 -21.23 4.75
N VAL A 300 -1.46 -19.91 4.54
CA VAL A 300 -2.40 -19.15 3.71
C VAL A 300 -1.65 -18.23 2.75
N LEU A 301 -2.08 -18.22 1.48
CA LEU A 301 -1.80 -17.16 0.52
C LEU A 301 -3.09 -16.38 0.28
N ALA A 302 -3.12 -15.11 0.72
CA ALA A 302 -4.27 -14.24 0.56
C ALA A 302 -4.03 -13.23 -0.56
N LEU A 303 -4.87 -13.28 -1.59
CA LEU A 303 -4.87 -12.33 -2.70
C LEU A 303 -5.80 -11.17 -2.41
N THR A 304 -5.38 -9.96 -2.75
CA THR A 304 -6.14 -8.72 -2.55
C THR A 304 -5.73 -7.68 -3.60
N GLY A 305 -6.46 -6.58 -3.72
CA GLY A 305 -6.23 -5.57 -4.75
C GLY A 305 -6.85 -5.97 -6.09
N GLY A 306 -6.98 -5.00 -7.01
CA GLY A 306 -7.78 -5.16 -8.23
C GLY A 306 -7.42 -6.37 -9.09
N ILE A 307 -6.13 -6.68 -9.26
CA ILE A 307 -5.69 -7.87 -9.98
C ILE A 307 -5.95 -9.12 -9.13
N GLY A 308 -5.56 -9.10 -7.85
CA GLY A 308 -5.67 -10.24 -6.95
C GLY A 308 -7.12 -10.73 -6.73
N GLU A 309 -8.08 -9.81 -6.71
CA GLU A 309 -9.49 -10.08 -6.48
C GLU A 309 -10.21 -10.58 -7.74
N TYR A 310 -9.92 -9.96 -8.89
CA TYR A 310 -10.73 -10.09 -10.10
C TYR A 310 -10.10 -10.92 -11.23
N ASP A 311 -8.76 -11.04 -11.32
CA ASP A 311 -8.11 -11.85 -12.37
C ASP A 311 -8.21 -13.35 -12.00
N LYS A 312 -9.24 -14.03 -12.56
CA LYS A 312 -9.50 -15.45 -12.29
C LYS A 312 -8.48 -16.36 -12.95
N GLU A 313 -7.96 -15.99 -14.12
CA GLU A 313 -6.87 -16.72 -14.75
C GLU A 313 -5.62 -16.73 -13.87
N LEU A 314 -5.22 -15.57 -13.32
CA LEU A 314 -4.08 -15.49 -12.40
C LEU A 314 -4.32 -16.33 -11.14
N GLN A 315 -5.53 -16.30 -10.57
CA GLN A 315 -5.87 -17.13 -9.41
C GLN A 315 -5.65 -18.61 -9.71
N GLN A 316 -6.06 -19.08 -10.90
CA GLN A 316 -5.85 -20.46 -11.33
C GLN A 316 -4.37 -20.79 -11.59
N GLU A 317 -3.67 -19.92 -12.33
CA GLU A 317 -2.23 -20.03 -12.59
C GLU A 317 -1.43 -20.16 -11.28
N LEU A 318 -1.78 -19.36 -10.26
CA LEU A 318 -1.14 -19.42 -8.95
C LEU A 318 -1.44 -20.71 -8.20
N ARG A 319 -2.69 -21.21 -8.22
CA ARG A 319 -3.03 -22.51 -7.59
C ARG A 319 -2.17 -23.64 -8.15
N GLU A 320 -1.96 -23.65 -9.46
CA GLU A 320 -1.13 -24.64 -10.12
C GLU A 320 0.35 -24.46 -9.78
N ALA A 321 0.85 -23.22 -9.83
CA ALA A 321 2.25 -22.89 -9.59
C ALA A 321 2.72 -23.21 -8.16
N ILE A 322 1.86 -23.06 -7.15
CA ILE A 322 2.20 -23.32 -5.74
C ILE A 322 1.82 -24.72 -5.28
N ARG A 323 1.26 -25.58 -6.14
CA ARG A 323 0.77 -26.92 -5.77
C ARG A 323 1.84 -27.78 -5.07
N TRP A 324 3.10 -27.60 -5.43
CA TRP A 324 4.24 -28.33 -4.83
C TRP A 324 4.58 -27.87 -3.40
N TRP A 325 4.02 -26.75 -2.91
CA TRP A 325 4.15 -26.30 -1.51
C TRP A 325 3.35 -27.17 -0.53
N GLY A 326 2.53 -28.10 -1.03
CA GLY A 326 1.66 -28.94 -0.22
C GLY A 326 0.33 -28.27 0.05
N ARG A 327 -0.15 -28.32 1.30
CA ARG A 327 -1.46 -27.77 1.68
C ARG A 327 -1.33 -26.29 2.03
N VAL A 328 -1.60 -25.43 1.05
CA VAL A 328 -1.70 -23.97 1.23
C VAL A 328 -3.11 -23.54 0.86
N GLU A 329 -3.76 -22.78 1.75
CA GLU A 329 -5.07 -22.20 1.48
C GLU A 329 -4.90 -20.93 0.62
N LEU A 330 -5.34 -20.97 -0.64
CA LEU A 330 -5.41 -19.78 -1.50
C LEU A 330 -6.80 -19.14 -1.35
N ILE A 331 -6.84 -17.96 -0.77
CA ILE A 331 -8.07 -17.19 -0.54
C ILE A 331 -8.00 -15.80 -1.16
N VAL A 332 -9.16 -15.19 -1.38
CA VAL A 332 -9.28 -13.80 -1.79
C VAL A 332 -9.85 -13.00 -0.63
N VAL A 333 -9.18 -11.92 -0.27
CA VAL A 333 -9.62 -10.97 0.76
C VAL A 333 -9.82 -9.61 0.09
N PRO A 334 -11.06 -9.11 -0.02
CA PRO A 334 -11.32 -7.79 -0.59
C PRO A 334 -10.51 -6.70 0.11
N ALA A 335 -9.94 -5.78 -0.67
CA ALA A 335 -9.27 -4.62 -0.10
C ALA A 335 -10.27 -3.71 0.62
N ASP A 336 -9.90 -3.26 1.81
CA ASP A 336 -10.69 -2.32 2.62
C ASP A 336 -9.76 -1.35 3.35
N GLU A 337 -9.05 -0.53 2.56
CA GLU A 337 -8.12 0.48 3.08
C GLU A 337 -8.87 1.53 3.90
N GLU A 338 -10.02 2.01 3.40
CA GLU A 338 -10.82 3.03 4.06
C GLU A 338 -11.41 2.53 5.39
N GLY A 339 -12.02 1.34 5.41
CA GLY A 339 -12.51 0.74 6.65
C GLY A 339 -11.38 0.44 7.61
N MET A 340 -10.20 0.05 7.11
CA MET A 340 -9.01 -0.14 7.95
C MET A 340 -8.54 1.16 8.59
N ILE A 341 -8.41 2.25 7.82
CA ILE A 341 -8.06 3.57 8.35
C ILE A 341 -9.07 4.00 9.43
N ALA A 342 -10.37 3.84 9.18
CA ALA A 342 -11.39 4.18 10.15
C ALA A 342 -11.26 3.41 11.48
N ARG A 343 -10.94 2.11 11.41
CA ARG A 343 -10.66 1.27 12.59
C ARG A 343 -9.38 1.72 13.31
N LEU A 344 -8.32 2.01 12.57
CA LEU A 344 -7.06 2.50 13.14
C LEU A 344 -7.25 3.82 13.91
N CYS A 345 -8.06 4.75 13.39
CA CYS A 345 -8.39 6.02 14.06
C CYS A 345 -9.22 5.87 15.35
N SER A 346 -9.81 4.71 15.60
CA SER A 346 -10.63 4.43 16.80
C SER A 346 -9.83 3.77 17.94
N SER A 347 -8.65 3.24 17.62
CA SER A 347 -7.96 2.26 18.46
C SER A 347 -7.16 2.83 19.64
N HIS A 348 -7.14 4.15 19.85
CA HIS A 348 -6.30 4.78 20.88
C HIS A 348 -7.06 5.84 21.69
N ASN A 349 -8.06 5.40 22.43
CA ASN A 349 -8.40 6.01 23.72
C ASN A 349 -7.94 5.01 24.78
N THR A 350 -6.94 5.37 25.60
CA THR A 350 -6.28 4.57 26.68
C THR A 350 -4.96 3.83 26.35
N ALA A 351 -3.84 4.56 26.20
CA ALA A 351 -2.53 4.21 26.82
C ALA A 351 -1.44 5.26 26.50
N VAL A 352 -1.16 6.11 27.50
CA VAL A 352 0.15 6.66 27.89
C VAL A 352 1.08 7.24 26.79
N GLY A 353 1.13 8.57 26.75
CA GLY A 353 2.33 9.32 27.18
C GLY A 353 3.68 9.05 26.51
N SER A 354 4.11 10.02 25.70
CA SER A 354 5.49 10.55 25.70
C SER A 354 6.68 9.60 25.51
N ALA A 355 6.58 8.55 24.68
CA ALA A 355 7.75 7.72 24.35
C ALA A 355 8.19 7.76 22.87
N ALA A 356 7.54 8.55 22.01
CA ALA A 356 7.93 8.70 20.59
C ALA A 356 8.50 10.08 20.24
N ILE A 357 9.18 10.72 21.21
CA ILE A 357 10.04 11.88 20.94
C ILE A 357 11.38 11.63 21.62
N ARG A 358 12.24 10.86 20.95
CA ARG A 358 13.69 11.09 20.91
C ARG A 358 14.18 10.75 19.51
#